data_AF-A0A7W5QP47-F1
#
_entry.id   AF-A0A7W5QP47-F1
#
_cell.length_a   1.000
_cell.length_b   1.000
_cell.length_c   1.000
_cell.angle_alpha   90.00
_cell.angle_beta   90.00
_cell.angle_gamma   90.00
#
_symmetry.space_group_name_H-M   'P 1'
#
loop_
_entity.id
_entity.type
_entity.pdbx_description
1 polymer ?
#
loop_
_entity_poly.entity_id
_entity_poly.type
_entity_poly.pdbx_seq_one_letter_code
_entity_poly.pdbx_strand_id
1 'polypeptide(L)'
;MKPFRWKNCFADVQASKHDMTIESYFQDVIVPALATLEAKIDELENSDWPGAVFAKADMEEVRLETMRAFGLSIQSIWERQLRSYLLGCSKDLRPGEPSATKIEKANWKELQKLFRGLRGIGLDAFPSFEVLDALQHLGNACRHGDGDSATELARRYPDFWPIIPPMPPGFGASLPSPPRVAQMRIPLQRLHEFVAAIARFWRDAEYIYNESIERKDPGLEARLVRERAERDWLPPAPAERN
;
A
#
# COMPACT_ATOMS: atom_id res chain seq x y z
N MET A 1 -2.24 -27.97 -14.64
CA MET A 1 -1.30 -26.86 -14.89
C MET A 1 -0.24 -26.88 -13.80
N LYS A 2 1.05 -26.72 -14.11
CA LYS A 2 2.12 -26.72 -13.08
C LYS A 2 2.18 -25.33 -12.43
N PRO A 3 2.14 -25.22 -11.09
CA PRO A 3 2.18 -23.92 -10.42
C PRO A 3 3.54 -23.23 -10.67
N PHE A 4 3.51 -21.90 -10.76
CA PHE A 4 4.73 -21.11 -10.75
C PHE A 4 5.48 -21.32 -9.42
N ARG A 5 6.80 -21.41 -9.50
CA ARG A 5 7.70 -21.61 -8.36
C ARG A 5 8.89 -20.67 -8.52
N TRP A 6 9.32 -20.05 -7.43
CA TRP A 6 10.61 -19.36 -7.36
C TRP A 6 11.63 -20.12 -6.49
N LYS A 7 12.89 -19.69 -6.52
CA LYS A 7 13.91 -20.20 -5.61
C LYS A 7 13.66 -19.58 -4.21
N ASN A 8 13.37 -20.43 -3.24
CA ASN A 8 13.16 -20.02 -1.85
C ASN A 8 14.47 -19.54 -1.21
N CYS A 9 14.36 -18.58 -0.29
CA CYS A 9 15.45 -18.07 0.53
C CYS A 9 14.96 -17.67 1.93
N PHE A 10 15.87 -17.26 2.82
CA PHE A 10 15.51 -16.94 4.20
C PHE A 10 14.57 -15.73 4.29
N ALA A 11 14.62 -14.81 3.31
CA ALA A 11 13.72 -13.67 3.23
C ALA A 11 12.23 -14.06 3.13
N ASP A 12 11.91 -15.21 2.53
CA ASP A 12 10.53 -15.72 2.46
C ASP A 12 9.98 -16.03 3.86
N VAL A 13 10.82 -16.62 4.71
CA VAL A 13 10.47 -16.94 6.10
C VAL A 13 10.29 -15.66 6.92
N GLN A 14 11.16 -14.67 6.71
CA GLN A 14 11.09 -13.38 7.40
C GLN A 14 9.84 -12.57 7.00
N ALA A 15 9.36 -12.73 5.78
CA ALA A 15 8.18 -12.03 5.27
C ALA A 15 6.84 -12.59 5.80
N SER A 16 6.85 -13.77 6.42
CA SER A 16 5.64 -14.52 6.85
C SER A 16 4.68 -13.78 7.79
N LYS A 17 5.10 -12.66 8.40
CA LYS A 17 4.28 -11.85 9.31
C LYS A 17 4.02 -10.44 8.82
N HIS A 18 4.42 -10.10 7.60
CA HIS A 18 4.28 -8.74 7.09
C HIS A 18 2.81 -8.36 6.84
N ASP A 19 1.96 -9.32 6.47
CA ASP A 19 0.51 -9.14 6.35
C ASP A 19 -0.13 -8.84 7.71
N MET A 20 0.13 -9.67 8.73
CA MET A 20 -0.36 -9.45 10.09
C MET A 20 0.10 -8.10 10.66
N THR A 21 1.36 -7.73 10.39
CA THR A 21 1.92 -6.46 10.88
C THR A 21 1.15 -5.26 10.34
N ILE A 22 0.84 -5.23 9.04
CA ILE A 22 0.14 -4.09 8.45
C ILE A 22 -1.34 -4.07 8.81
N GLU A 23 -1.97 -5.25 8.94
CA GLU A 23 -3.37 -5.36 9.39
C GLU A 23 -3.53 -4.90 10.84
N SER A 24 -2.66 -5.33 11.75
CA SER A 24 -2.65 -4.83 13.13
C SER A 24 -2.36 -3.34 13.20
N TYR A 25 -1.43 -2.81 12.39
CA TYR A 25 -1.21 -1.37 12.35
C TYR A 25 -2.50 -0.62 11.97
N PHE A 26 -3.28 -1.15 11.04
CA PHE A 26 -4.54 -0.54 10.67
C PHE A 26 -5.61 -0.67 11.77
N GLN A 27 -5.87 -1.89 12.25
CA GLN A 27 -6.96 -2.17 13.19
C GLN A 27 -6.68 -1.67 14.59
N ASP A 28 -5.44 -1.80 15.06
CA ASP A 28 -5.08 -1.54 16.46
C ASP A 28 -4.54 -0.12 16.67
N VAL A 29 -4.17 0.60 15.59
CA VAL A 29 -3.59 1.96 15.69
C VAL A 29 -4.38 2.97 14.88
N ILE A 30 -4.56 2.77 13.57
CA ILE A 30 -5.20 3.77 12.70
C ILE A 30 -6.67 3.96 13.07
N VAL A 31 -7.45 2.86 13.11
CA VAL A 31 -8.89 2.92 13.38
C VAL A 31 -9.21 3.57 14.74
N PRO A 32 -8.58 3.18 15.87
CA PRO A 32 -8.84 3.79 17.17
C PRO A 32 -8.43 5.27 17.24
N ALA A 33 -7.32 5.64 16.60
CA ALA A 33 -6.87 7.03 16.56
C ALA A 33 -7.87 7.93 15.81
N LEU A 34 -8.42 7.45 14.69
CA LEU A 34 -9.43 8.19 13.94
C LEU A 34 -10.75 8.27 14.68
N ALA A 35 -11.21 7.18 15.30
CA ALA A 35 -12.41 7.19 16.13
C ALA A 35 -12.32 8.21 17.28
N THR A 36 -11.12 8.38 17.86
CA THR A 36 -10.87 9.39 18.90
C THR A 36 -11.00 10.81 18.36
N LEU A 37 -10.54 11.08 17.14
CA LEU A 37 -10.68 12.40 16.52
C LEU A 37 -12.13 12.67 16.12
N GLU A 38 -12.83 11.67 15.59
CA GLU A 38 -14.24 11.78 15.21
C GLU A 38 -15.13 12.06 16.42
N ALA A 39 -14.94 11.34 17.54
CA ALA A 39 -15.65 11.62 18.78
C ALA A 39 -15.45 13.06 19.28
N LYS A 40 -14.24 13.60 19.17
CA LYS A 40 -13.96 15.01 19.56
C LYS A 40 -14.64 16.02 18.63
N ILE A 41 -14.69 15.72 17.33
CA ILE A 41 -15.40 16.57 16.36
C ILE A 41 -16.90 16.58 16.68
N ASP A 42 -17.46 15.41 16.98
CA ASP A 42 -18.88 15.26 17.35
C ASP A 42 -19.20 15.97 18.67
N GLU A 43 -18.32 15.89 19.68
CA GLU A 43 -18.46 16.64 20.95
C GLU A 43 -18.47 18.16 20.71
N LEU A 44 -17.59 18.66 19.84
CA LEU A 44 -17.52 20.08 19.50
C LEU A 44 -18.74 20.54 18.69
N GLU A 45 -19.25 19.70 17.79
CA GLU A 45 -20.47 19.99 17.02
C GLU A 45 -21.70 20.16 17.91
N ASN A 46 -21.79 19.40 19.00
CA ASN A 46 -22.91 19.44 19.94
C ASN A 46 -22.69 20.39 21.14
N SER A 47 -21.64 21.22 21.10
CA SER A 47 -21.28 22.11 22.20
C SER A 47 -21.97 23.48 22.11
N ASP A 48 -22.50 23.95 23.24
CA ASP A 48 -23.05 25.31 23.37
C ASP A 48 -21.97 26.39 23.56
N TRP A 49 -20.69 25.99 23.60
CA TRP A 49 -19.59 26.94 23.76
C TRP A 49 -19.40 27.81 22.49
N PRO A 50 -19.38 29.15 22.58
CA PRO A 50 -19.29 30.02 21.40
C PRO A 50 -18.07 29.80 20.50
N GLY A 51 -16.96 29.29 21.05
CA GLY A 51 -15.76 28.98 20.28
C GLY A 51 -15.77 27.60 19.60
N ALA A 52 -16.80 26.78 19.82
CA ALA A 52 -16.82 25.38 19.39
C ALA A 52 -16.73 25.24 17.87
N VAL A 53 -17.32 26.19 17.13
CA VAL A 53 -17.26 26.22 15.65
C VAL A 53 -15.81 26.34 15.15
N PHE A 54 -14.99 27.19 15.77
CA PHE A 54 -13.59 27.37 15.39
C PHE A 54 -12.76 26.14 15.77
N ALA A 55 -12.94 25.65 17.00
CA ALA A 55 -12.24 24.45 17.46
C ALA A 55 -12.61 23.21 16.64
N LYS A 56 -13.86 23.09 16.17
CA LYS A 56 -14.30 22.03 15.26
C LYS A 56 -13.52 22.11 13.94
N ALA A 57 -13.44 23.29 13.34
CA ALA A 57 -12.69 23.49 12.10
C ALA A 57 -11.21 23.12 12.26
N ASP A 58 -10.57 23.55 13.34
CA ASP A 58 -9.18 23.16 13.66
C ASP A 58 -9.04 21.63 13.82
N MET A 59 -10.00 20.97 14.47
CA MET A 59 -10.00 19.52 14.66
C MET A 59 -10.21 18.76 13.35
N GLU A 60 -11.02 19.27 12.43
CA GLU A 60 -11.20 18.72 11.09
C GLU A 60 -9.90 18.81 10.27
N GLU A 61 -9.12 19.89 10.42
CA GLU A 61 -7.78 20.01 9.82
C GLU A 61 -6.80 19.00 10.42
N VAL A 62 -6.81 18.83 11.75
CA VAL A 62 -6.00 17.79 12.43
C VAL A 62 -6.36 16.40 11.90
N ARG A 63 -7.64 16.09 11.72
CA ARG A 63 -8.10 14.82 11.14
C ARG A 63 -7.59 14.64 9.72
N LEU A 64 -7.64 15.69 8.90
CA LEU A 64 -7.17 15.65 7.51
C LEU A 64 -5.67 15.37 7.41
N GLU A 65 -4.85 16.06 8.22
CA GLU A 65 -3.41 15.81 8.29
C GLU A 65 -3.10 14.42 8.84
N THR A 66 -3.86 13.96 9.83
CA THR A 66 -3.72 12.62 10.40
C THR A 66 -3.96 11.54 9.32
N MET A 67 -4.98 11.70 8.48
CA MET A 67 -5.24 10.78 7.36
C MET A 67 -4.08 10.72 6.37
N ARG A 68 -3.48 11.87 6.03
CA ARG A 68 -2.31 11.96 5.14
C ARG A 68 -1.08 11.31 5.76
N ALA A 69 -0.85 11.56 7.05
CA ALA A 69 0.22 10.94 7.83
C ALA A 69 0.07 9.42 7.87
N PHE A 70 -1.15 8.89 8.04
CA PHE A 70 -1.40 7.45 7.97
C PHE A 70 -1.20 6.87 6.57
N GLY A 71 -1.61 7.57 5.51
CA GLY A 71 -1.28 7.15 4.13
C GLY A 71 0.24 7.05 3.91
N LEU A 72 0.99 8.05 4.38
CA LEU A 72 2.45 8.07 4.30
C LEU A 72 3.10 6.95 5.13
N SER A 73 2.59 6.68 6.34
CA SER A 73 3.13 5.63 7.20
C SER A 73 2.86 4.23 6.64
N ILE A 74 1.67 3.97 6.09
CA ILE A 74 1.35 2.72 5.38
C ILE A 74 2.32 2.51 4.21
N GLN A 75 2.53 3.53 3.36
CA GLN A 75 3.49 3.47 2.26
C GLN A 75 4.91 3.18 2.77
N SER A 76 5.33 3.85 3.84
CA SER A 76 6.67 3.69 4.41
C SER A 76 6.89 2.30 5.02
N ILE A 77 5.86 1.70 5.64
CA ILE A 77 5.92 0.33 6.14
C ILE A 77 6.09 -0.64 4.96
N TRP A 78 5.26 -0.53 3.93
CA TRP A 78 5.34 -1.35 2.73
C TRP A 78 6.72 -1.27 2.06
N GLU A 79 7.22 -0.06 1.82
CA GLU A 79 8.51 0.16 1.17
C GLU A 79 9.64 -0.49 1.97
N ARG A 80 9.64 -0.33 3.30
CA ARG A 80 10.64 -0.94 4.18
C ARG A 80 10.57 -2.48 4.12
N GLN A 81 9.37 -3.05 4.20
CA GLN A 81 9.17 -4.51 4.08
C GLN A 81 9.72 -5.02 2.74
N LEU A 82 9.36 -4.38 1.63
CA LEU A 82 9.83 -4.76 0.30
C LEU A 82 11.34 -4.64 0.16
N ARG A 83 11.95 -3.53 0.61
CA ARG A 83 13.41 -3.35 0.54
C ARG A 83 14.14 -4.39 1.41
N SER A 84 13.69 -4.62 2.64
CA SER A 84 14.25 -5.66 3.52
C SER A 84 14.14 -7.04 2.89
N TYR A 85 13.00 -7.37 2.30
CA TYR A 85 12.81 -8.62 1.57
C TYR A 85 13.77 -8.75 0.40
N LEU A 86 13.90 -7.73 -0.45
CA LEU A 86 14.82 -7.73 -1.59
C LEU A 86 16.30 -7.84 -1.16
N LEU A 87 16.68 -7.21 -0.04
CA LEU A 87 18.01 -7.34 0.54
C LEU A 87 18.28 -8.79 0.95
N GLY A 88 17.34 -9.43 1.65
CA GLY A 88 17.45 -10.84 2.02
C GLY A 88 17.51 -11.76 0.78
N CYS A 89 16.65 -11.52 -0.21
CA CYS A 89 16.66 -12.23 -1.48
C CYS A 89 18.01 -12.13 -2.16
N SER A 90 18.59 -10.93 -2.23
CA SER A 90 19.86 -10.76 -2.94
C SER A 90 21.02 -11.42 -2.23
N LYS A 91 21.04 -11.42 -0.89
CA LYS A 91 22.11 -12.09 -0.12
C LYS A 91 22.15 -13.60 -0.40
N ASP A 92 20.99 -14.24 -0.46
CA ASP A 92 20.88 -15.69 -0.60
C ASP A 92 20.88 -16.16 -2.07
N LEU A 93 20.24 -15.40 -2.96
CA LEU A 93 20.03 -15.81 -4.35
C LEU A 93 21.15 -15.34 -5.28
N ARG A 94 21.87 -14.27 -4.92
CA ARG A 94 22.97 -13.69 -5.70
C ARG A 94 24.15 -13.31 -4.79
N PRO A 95 24.75 -14.29 -4.09
CA PRO A 95 25.86 -14.01 -3.20
C PRO A 95 27.04 -13.40 -3.98
N GLY A 96 27.62 -12.31 -3.47
CA GLY A 96 28.77 -11.63 -4.07
C GLY A 96 28.43 -10.44 -4.97
N GLU A 97 27.16 -10.22 -5.36
CA GLU A 97 26.76 -8.99 -6.04
C GLU A 97 26.59 -7.83 -5.04
N PRO A 98 27.22 -6.65 -5.26
CA PRO A 98 27.03 -5.48 -4.40
C PRO A 98 25.65 -4.84 -4.65
N SER A 99 24.61 -5.47 -4.13
CA SER A 99 23.22 -5.08 -4.36
C SER A 99 22.62 -4.25 -3.22
N ALA A 100 23.24 -4.24 -2.03
CA ALA A 100 22.69 -3.59 -0.85
C ALA A 100 22.44 -2.09 -1.08
N THR A 101 23.49 -1.35 -1.43
CA THR A 101 23.41 0.08 -1.76
C THR A 101 22.45 0.36 -2.92
N LYS A 102 22.38 -0.56 -3.89
CA LYS A 102 21.48 -0.46 -5.04
C LYS A 102 20.02 -0.58 -4.62
N ILE A 103 19.70 -1.55 -3.76
CA ILE A 103 18.34 -1.77 -3.25
C ILE A 103 17.93 -0.63 -2.31
N GLU A 104 18.83 -0.12 -1.47
CA GLU A 104 18.52 0.97 -0.53
C GLU A 104 18.21 2.28 -1.25
N LYS A 105 18.93 2.59 -2.34
CA LYS A 105 18.77 3.84 -3.11
C LYS A 105 17.82 3.73 -4.29
N ALA A 106 17.33 2.53 -4.60
CA ALA A 106 16.47 2.30 -5.76
C ALA A 106 15.18 3.12 -5.67
N ASN A 107 14.79 3.75 -6.77
CA ASN A 107 13.44 4.28 -6.95
C ASN A 107 12.44 3.14 -7.20
N TRP A 108 11.15 3.45 -7.23
CA TRP A 108 10.09 2.45 -7.38
C TRP A 108 10.23 1.57 -8.64
N LYS A 109 10.56 2.16 -9.80
CA LYS A 109 10.76 1.41 -11.05
C LYS A 109 11.98 0.48 -10.96
N GLU A 110 13.02 0.89 -10.26
CA GLU A 110 14.20 0.06 -10.00
C GLU A 110 13.90 -1.09 -9.04
N LEU A 111 13.10 -0.86 -7.99
CA LEU A 111 12.63 -1.91 -7.09
C LEU A 111 11.81 -2.98 -7.83
N GLN A 112 10.91 -2.58 -8.74
CA GLN A 112 10.17 -3.53 -9.59
C GLN A 112 11.11 -4.40 -10.44
N LYS A 113 12.13 -3.78 -11.06
CA LYS A 113 13.14 -4.51 -11.86
C LYS A 113 13.96 -5.47 -11.01
N LEU A 114 14.38 -5.04 -9.81
CA LEU A 114 15.13 -5.86 -8.86
C LEU A 114 14.30 -7.05 -8.40
N PHE A 115 13.03 -6.83 -8.05
CA PHE A 115 12.10 -7.90 -7.69
C PHE A 115 11.97 -8.93 -8.82
N ARG A 116 11.70 -8.48 -10.05
CA ARG A 116 11.62 -9.37 -11.23
C ARG A 116 12.92 -10.14 -11.46
N GLY A 117 14.06 -9.48 -11.32
CA GLY A 117 15.38 -10.11 -11.48
C GLY A 117 15.69 -11.17 -10.44
N LEU A 118 15.23 -11.00 -9.20
CA LEU A 118 15.48 -11.92 -8.09
C LEU A 118 14.45 -13.07 -8.04
N ARG A 119 13.18 -12.78 -8.33
CA ARG A 119 12.07 -13.74 -8.16
C ARG A 119 11.56 -14.37 -9.46
N GLY A 120 11.95 -13.84 -10.62
CA GLY A 120 11.52 -14.34 -11.92
C GLY A 120 10.06 -14.03 -12.28
N ILE A 121 9.38 -13.24 -11.45
CA ILE A 121 8.02 -12.72 -11.66
C ILE A 121 8.02 -11.23 -11.33
N GLY A 122 7.29 -10.43 -12.11
CA GLY A 122 7.19 -8.98 -11.86
C GLY A 122 6.15 -8.66 -10.79
N LEU A 123 6.30 -7.51 -10.12
CA LEU A 123 5.29 -7.02 -9.19
C LEU A 123 3.94 -6.78 -9.89
N ASP A 124 3.97 -6.38 -11.16
CA ASP A 124 2.84 -6.19 -12.07
C ASP A 124 2.03 -7.46 -12.37
N ALA A 125 2.56 -8.64 -12.05
CA ALA A 125 1.81 -9.89 -12.17
C ALA A 125 0.88 -10.15 -10.97
N PHE A 126 1.10 -9.46 -9.84
CA PHE A 126 0.30 -9.63 -8.63
C PHE A 126 -1.00 -8.81 -8.73
N PRO A 127 -2.15 -9.34 -8.29
CA PRO A 127 -3.42 -8.63 -8.33
C PRO A 127 -3.43 -7.31 -7.54
N SER A 128 -2.60 -7.21 -6.51
CA SER A 128 -2.48 -6.02 -5.66
C SER A 128 -1.65 -4.89 -6.31
N PHE A 129 -1.04 -5.11 -7.48
CA PHE A 129 -0.07 -4.19 -8.05
C PHE A 129 -0.61 -2.78 -8.26
N GLU A 130 -1.75 -2.62 -8.93
CA GLU A 130 -2.29 -1.29 -9.25
C GLU A 130 -2.54 -0.44 -7.99
N VAL A 131 -3.02 -1.08 -6.92
CA VAL A 131 -3.25 -0.43 -5.62
C VAL A 131 -1.92 -0.09 -4.94
N LEU A 132 -0.93 -0.99 -4.98
CA LEU A 132 0.40 -0.75 -4.41
C LEU A 132 1.18 0.32 -5.18
N ASP A 133 1.00 0.40 -6.50
CA ASP A 133 1.59 1.42 -7.35
C ASP A 133 0.97 2.79 -7.06
N ALA A 134 -0.35 2.86 -6.90
CA ALA A 134 -1.03 4.06 -6.41
C ALA A 134 -0.60 4.47 -5.00
N LEU A 135 -0.35 3.51 -4.10
CA LEU A 135 0.19 3.79 -2.77
C LEU A 135 1.56 4.50 -2.84
N GLN A 136 2.41 4.18 -3.82
CA GLN A 136 3.67 4.89 -4.02
C GLN A 136 3.45 6.35 -4.41
N HIS A 137 2.48 6.61 -5.29
CA HIS A 137 2.10 7.97 -5.64
C HIS A 137 1.53 8.74 -4.44
N LEU A 138 0.71 8.08 -3.61
CA LEU A 138 0.21 8.66 -2.37
C LEU A 138 1.34 9.04 -1.41
N GLY A 139 2.27 8.13 -1.12
CA GLY A 139 3.39 8.43 -0.22
C GLY A 139 4.27 9.56 -0.75
N ASN A 140 4.53 9.61 -2.05
CA ASN A 140 5.28 10.71 -2.66
C ASN A 140 4.54 12.05 -2.58
N ALA A 141 3.24 12.07 -2.85
CA ALA A 141 2.40 13.26 -2.75
C ALA A 141 2.34 13.77 -1.31
N CYS A 142 2.12 12.90 -0.32
CA CYS A 142 2.13 13.29 1.10
C CYS A 142 3.50 13.83 1.56
N ARG A 143 4.60 13.33 1.00
CA ARG A 143 5.97 13.72 1.41
C ARG A 143 6.45 15.01 0.76
N HIS A 144 6.13 15.20 -0.52
CA HIS A 144 6.71 16.28 -1.34
C HIS A 144 5.69 17.34 -1.75
N GLY A 145 4.40 17.12 -1.52
CA GLY A 145 3.33 18.00 -1.94
C GLY A 145 2.98 17.86 -3.42
N ASP A 146 2.63 18.98 -4.03
CA ASP A 146 2.14 19.04 -5.40
C ASP A 146 3.22 18.61 -6.42
N GLY A 147 2.82 17.85 -7.44
CA GLY A 147 3.72 17.37 -8.49
C GLY A 147 3.15 16.18 -9.26
N ASP A 148 4.00 15.50 -10.04
CA ASP A 148 3.58 14.40 -10.92
C ASP A 148 2.86 13.28 -10.16
N SER A 149 3.29 12.96 -8.94
CA SER A 149 2.62 11.94 -8.12
C SER A 149 1.24 12.37 -7.66
N ALA A 150 1.02 13.64 -7.35
CA ALA A 150 -0.31 14.16 -7.00
C ALA A 150 -1.24 14.16 -8.21
N THR A 151 -0.73 14.55 -9.39
CA THR A 151 -1.48 14.52 -10.65
C THR A 151 -1.90 13.10 -11.03
N GLU A 152 -0.98 12.14 -10.95
CA GLU A 152 -1.28 10.74 -11.24
C GLU A 152 -2.25 10.13 -10.22
N LEU A 153 -2.11 10.48 -8.94
CA LEU A 153 -3.02 10.04 -7.89
C LEU A 153 -4.43 10.59 -8.10
N ALA A 154 -4.58 11.88 -8.47
CA ALA A 154 -5.88 12.48 -8.76
C ALA A 154 -6.57 11.84 -9.98
N ARG A 155 -5.79 11.37 -10.95
CA ARG A 155 -6.31 10.62 -12.11
C ARG A 155 -6.86 9.25 -11.70
N ARG A 156 -6.18 8.55 -10.78
CA ARG A 156 -6.54 7.18 -10.35
C ARG A 156 -7.58 7.14 -9.23
N TYR A 157 -7.52 8.11 -8.32
CA TYR A 157 -8.37 8.24 -7.14
C TYR A 157 -8.99 9.66 -7.10
N PRO A 158 -9.91 9.97 -8.04
CA PRO A 158 -10.54 11.28 -8.10
C PRO A 158 -11.37 11.59 -6.85
N ASP A 159 -11.81 10.56 -6.12
CA ASP A 159 -12.52 10.67 -4.84
C ASP A 159 -11.68 11.33 -3.73
N PHE A 160 -10.36 11.40 -3.88
CA PHE A 160 -9.50 12.12 -2.93
C PHE A 160 -9.66 13.64 -3.04
N TRP A 161 -10.15 14.15 -4.18
CA TRP A 161 -10.41 15.57 -4.41
C TRP A 161 -11.90 15.77 -4.70
N PRO A 162 -12.74 15.82 -3.65
CA PRO A 162 -14.18 16.00 -3.84
C PRO A 162 -14.46 17.32 -4.57
N ILE A 163 -15.40 17.27 -5.51
CA ILE A 163 -15.82 18.42 -6.29
C ILE A 163 -16.42 19.45 -5.34
N ILE A 164 -15.78 20.63 -5.28
CA ILE A 164 -16.34 21.77 -4.57
C ILE A 164 -17.50 22.30 -5.42
N PRO A 165 -18.73 22.42 -4.87
CA PRO A 165 -19.85 22.98 -5.61
C PRO A 165 -19.49 24.36 -6.18
N PRO A 166 -20.00 24.72 -7.37
CA PRO A 166 -19.77 26.05 -7.91
C PRO A 166 -20.27 27.09 -6.91
N MET A 167 -19.53 28.19 -6.80
CA MET A 167 -19.93 29.30 -5.95
C MET A 167 -21.32 29.82 -6.37
N PRO A 168 -22.11 30.39 -5.44
CA PRO A 168 -23.40 30.98 -5.75
C PRO A 168 -23.33 32.01 -6.89
N PRO A 169 -24.43 32.23 -7.64
CA PRO A 169 -24.47 33.22 -8.71
C PRO A 169 -23.98 34.59 -8.22
N GLY A 170 -22.96 35.15 -8.88
CA GLY A 170 -22.35 36.44 -8.52
C GLY A 170 -20.89 36.38 -8.04
N PHE A 171 -20.37 35.19 -7.71
CA PHE A 171 -18.99 35.00 -7.23
C PHE A 171 -18.00 34.51 -8.30
N GLY A 172 -18.42 34.45 -9.57
CA GLY A 172 -17.61 33.98 -10.70
C GLY A 172 -17.49 32.45 -10.76
N ALA A 173 -17.18 31.92 -11.96
CA ALA A 173 -16.89 30.50 -12.12
C ALA A 173 -15.50 30.20 -11.54
N SER A 174 -15.40 29.26 -10.59
CA SER A 174 -14.10 28.69 -10.21
C SER A 174 -13.54 27.93 -11.41
N LEU A 175 -12.41 28.42 -11.96
CA LEU A 175 -11.62 27.62 -12.90
C LEU A 175 -11.20 26.32 -12.21
N PRO A 176 -11.17 25.18 -12.92
CA PRO A 176 -10.65 23.94 -12.35
C PRO A 176 -9.19 24.17 -11.94
N SER A 177 -8.94 24.22 -10.63
CA SER A 177 -7.59 24.28 -10.08
C SER A 177 -6.95 22.89 -10.20
N PRO A 178 -5.65 22.80 -10.49
CA PRO A 178 -4.94 21.53 -10.36
C PRO A 178 -5.13 20.95 -8.94
N PRO A 179 -5.15 19.62 -8.81
CA PRO A 179 -5.34 18.95 -7.53
C PRO A 179 -4.20 19.32 -6.59
N ARG A 180 -4.53 20.03 -5.50
CA ARG A 180 -3.57 20.38 -4.46
C ARG A 180 -3.55 19.33 -3.37
N VAL A 181 -2.38 18.87 -2.96
CA VAL A 181 -2.22 17.91 -1.86
C VAL A 181 -2.83 18.46 -0.57
N ALA A 182 -2.72 19.78 -0.34
CA ALA A 182 -3.35 20.46 0.80
C ALA A 182 -4.89 20.30 0.85
N GLN A 183 -5.53 19.97 -0.27
CA GLN A 183 -6.98 19.72 -0.37
C GLN A 183 -7.33 18.23 -0.45
N MET A 184 -6.34 17.34 -0.51
CA MET A 184 -6.52 15.90 -0.65
C MET A 184 -7.17 15.31 0.61
N ARG A 185 -8.35 14.71 0.46
CA ARG A 185 -9.11 14.04 1.52
C ARG A 185 -9.09 12.54 1.26
N ILE A 186 -8.27 11.80 1.99
CA ILE A 186 -8.19 10.34 1.85
C ILE A 186 -9.34 9.72 2.67
N PRO A 187 -10.25 8.94 2.07
CA PRO A 187 -11.24 8.19 2.83
C PRO A 187 -10.62 7.06 3.66
N LEU A 188 -11.18 6.75 4.83
CA LEU A 188 -10.73 5.60 5.65
C LEU A 188 -10.75 4.28 4.87
N GLN A 189 -11.79 4.08 4.06
CA GLN A 189 -11.92 2.91 3.20
C GLN A 189 -10.72 2.73 2.26
N ARG A 190 -10.08 3.83 1.85
CA ARG A 190 -8.92 3.81 0.94
C ARG A 190 -7.64 3.45 1.66
N LEU A 191 -7.48 3.89 2.91
CA LEU A 191 -6.40 3.40 3.77
C LEU A 191 -6.53 1.88 3.99
N HIS A 192 -7.75 1.40 4.23
CA HIS A 192 -8.02 -0.04 4.36
C HIS A 192 -7.68 -0.79 3.07
N GLU A 193 -8.06 -0.27 1.89
CA GLU A 193 -7.73 -0.85 0.59
C GLU A 193 -6.22 -1.00 0.38
N PHE A 194 -5.43 0.03 0.71
CA PHE A 194 -3.97 -0.04 0.63
C PHE A 194 -3.37 -1.10 1.58
N VAL A 195 -3.87 -1.16 2.81
CA VAL A 195 -3.46 -2.17 3.81
C VAL A 195 -3.80 -3.59 3.31
N ALA A 196 -5.02 -3.78 2.83
CA ALA A 196 -5.47 -5.06 2.28
C ALA A 196 -4.64 -5.48 1.06
N ALA A 197 -4.23 -4.55 0.20
CA ALA A 197 -3.36 -4.83 -0.94
C ALA A 197 -1.95 -5.28 -0.50
N ILE A 198 -1.37 -4.66 0.53
CA ILE A 198 -0.09 -5.07 1.11
C ILE A 198 -0.21 -6.47 1.72
N ALA A 199 -1.24 -6.72 2.52
CA ALA A 199 -1.48 -8.03 3.14
C ALA A 199 -1.67 -9.11 2.08
N ARG A 200 -2.48 -8.83 1.05
CA ARG A 200 -2.69 -9.73 -0.08
C ARG A 200 -1.40 -10.06 -0.82
N PHE A 201 -0.56 -9.06 -1.09
CA PHE A 201 0.74 -9.28 -1.72
C PHE A 201 1.60 -10.28 -0.92
N TRP A 202 1.70 -10.12 0.39
CA TRP A 202 2.51 -11.01 1.21
C TRP A 202 1.92 -12.43 1.30
N ARG A 203 0.58 -12.58 1.32
CA ARG A 203 -0.09 -13.88 1.24
C ARG A 203 0.11 -14.56 -0.11
N ASP A 204 0.10 -13.80 -1.20
CA ASP A 204 0.42 -14.29 -2.55
C ASP A 204 1.90 -14.73 -2.63
N ALA A 205 2.81 -13.98 -2.01
CA ALA A 205 4.22 -14.36 -1.90
C ALA A 205 4.41 -15.64 -1.06
N GLU A 206 3.71 -15.76 0.07
CA GLU A 206 3.75 -16.96 0.92
C GLU A 206 3.21 -18.18 0.17
N TYR A 207 2.14 -18.02 -0.61
CA TYR A 207 1.61 -19.08 -1.47
C TYR A 207 2.69 -19.60 -2.44
N ILE A 208 3.39 -18.69 -3.14
CA ILE A 208 4.48 -19.09 -4.06
C ILE A 208 5.61 -19.77 -3.29
N TYR A 209 5.99 -19.26 -2.12
CA TYR A 209 6.99 -19.87 -1.25
C TYR A 209 6.61 -21.32 -0.88
N ASN A 210 5.35 -21.52 -0.47
CA ASN A 210 4.81 -22.83 -0.09
C ASN A 210 4.78 -23.79 -1.29
N GLU A 211 4.34 -23.34 -2.46
CA GLU A 211 4.42 -24.11 -3.71
C GLU A 211 5.86 -24.50 -4.06
N SER A 212 6.81 -23.62 -3.75
CA SER A 212 8.23 -23.78 -4.00
C SER A 212 8.95 -24.78 -3.10
N ILE A 213 8.34 -25.28 -2.02
CA ILE A 213 8.94 -26.31 -1.15
C ILE A 213 9.01 -27.65 -1.89
N GLU A 214 10.18 -28.30 -1.90
CA GLU A 214 10.35 -29.59 -2.58
C GLU A 214 9.67 -30.75 -1.87
N ARG A 215 9.87 -30.87 -0.56
CA ARG A 215 9.29 -31.92 0.28
C ARG A 215 8.29 -31.29 1.23
N LYS A 216 7.02 -31.47 0.93
CA LYS A 216 5.89 -30.93 1.69
C LYS A 216 5.35 -31.99 2.63
N ASP A 217 4.99 -31.61 3.84
CA ASP A 217 4.23 -32.50 4.71
C ASP A 217 2.79 -32.66 4.15
N PRO A 218 2.07 -33.72 4.54
CA PRO A 218 0.71 -33.96 4.04
C PRO A 218 -0.28 -32.83 4.34
N GLY A 219 -0.10 -32.10 5.44
CA GLY A 219 -0.95 -30.97 5.81
C GLY A 219 -0.75 -29.78 4.87
N LEU A 220 0.51 -29.46 4.55
CA LEU A 220 0.83 -28.42 3.58
C LEU A 220 0.33 -28.77 2.17
N GLU A 221 0.51 -30.02 1.71
CA GLU A 221 0.00 -30.42 0.39
C GLU A 221 -1.53 -30.33 0.35
N ALA A 222 -2.23 -30.81 1.38
CA ALA A 222 -3.68 -30.69 1.46
C ALA A 222 -4.15 -29.23 1.45
N ARG A 223 -3.42 -28.32 2.12
CA ARG A 223 -3.69 -26.87 2.06
C ARG A 223 -3.52 -26.32 0.66
N LEU A 224 -2.41 -26.63 -0.01
CA LEU A 224 -2.13 -26.14 -1.37
C LEU A 224 -3.14 -26.66 -2.39
N VAL A 225 -3.63 -27.91 -2.24
CA VAL A 225 -4.70 -28.44 -3.10
C VAL A 225 -5.97 -27.59 -3.00
N ARG A 226 -6.38 -27.20 -1.79
CA ARG A 226 -7.53 -26.29 -1.61
C ARG A 226 -7.25 -24.91 -2.19
N GLU A 227 -6.09 -24.34 -1.87
CA GLU A 227 -5.70 -23.01 -2.36
C GLU A 227 -5.66 -22.94 -3.90
N ARG A 228 -5.18 -23.98 -4.58
CA ARG A 228 -5.21 -24.04 -6.06
C ARG A 228 -6.63 -24.02 -6.63
N ALA A 229 -7.62 -24.52 -5.88
CA ALA A 229 -9.02 -24.58 -6.31
C ALA A 229 -9.81 -23.31 -5.95
N GLU A 230 -9.48 -22.69 -4.81
CA GLU A 230 -10.25 -21.58 -4.23
C GLU A 230 -9.70 -20.19 -4.55
N ARG A 231 -8.41 -20.07 -4.91
CA ARG A 231 -7.81 -18.75 -5.16
C ARG A 231 -8.29 -18.14 -6.47
N ASP A 232 -8.68 -16.87 -6.41
CA ASP A 232 -9.05 -16.06 -7.57
C ASP A 232 -7.86 -15.74 -8.51
N TRP A 233 -6.63 -15.95 -8.04
CA TRP A 233 -5.42 -15.70 -8.81
C TRP A 233 -4.37 -16.79 -8.56
N LEU A 234 -3.76 -17.24 -9.65
CA LEU A 234 -2.59 -18.09 -9.65
C LEU A 234 -1.45 -17.37 -10.38
N PRO A 235 -0.21 -17.45 -9.89
CA PRO A 235 0.90 -16.77 -10.53
C PRO A 235 1.13 -17.33 -11.94
N PRO A 236 1.34 -16.46 -12.94
CA PRO A 236 1.51 -16.88 -14.32
C PRO A 236 2.73 -17.79 -14.42
N ALA A 237 2.60 -18.85 -15.23
CA ALA A 237 3.73 -19.72 -15.55
C ALA A 237 4.88 -18.88 -16.14
N PRO A 238 6.15 -19.23 -15.88
CA PRO A 238 7.26 -18.54 -16.52
C PRO A 238 7.09 -18.66 -18.03
N ALA A 239 7.12 -17.53 -18.76
CA ALA A 239 7.23 -17.59 -20.20
C ALA A 239 8.49 -18.39 -20.54
N GLU A 240 8.34 -19.47 -21.30
CA GLU A 240 9.47 -20.21 -21.83
C GLU A 240 10.34 -19.21 -22.60
N ARG A 241 11.55 -18.97 -22.10
CA ARG A 241 12.51 -18.13 -22.81
C ARG A 241 12.95 -18.94 -24.02
N ASN A 242 12.43 -18.59 -25.20
CA ASN A 242 13.04 -18.96 -26.49
C ASN A 242 14.42 -18.28 -26.62
#